data_AF-A0A2B4SCC7-F1
#
_entry.id   AF-A0A2B4SCC7-F1
#
_cell.length_a   1.000
_cell.length_b   1.000
_cell.length_c   1.000
_cell.angle_alpha   90.00
_cell.angle_beta   90.00
_cell.angle_gamma   90.00
#
_symmetry.space_group_name_H-M   'P 1'
#
loop_
_entity.id
_entity.type
_entity.pdbx_description
1 polymer ?
#
loop_
_entity_poly.entity_id
_entity_poly.type
_entity_poly.pdbx_seq_one_letter_code
_entity_poly.pdbx_strand_id
1 'polypeptide(L)'
;MLGENYSVFGCGTCRRGKGIGVWKLPAQRNAVYKKWREDWLNELTKTRVVDANFRQLIEKDRVFTCEKHFQPEDIEKFETEKMLRTKPRFGAIPTLNMPKKSHQTEPVKKRPARSVVKDVAPEQNAKYYKSFKDLIMIDDSLAFTISVSGWLLPDDHELYMKTLRSVRNITVSELVKSTEVLFVCPGVKLTASFSELRHYVISKPSDPLFDSGDGEDSFPCKEFWRTCNCSVLCKTDDQCPSCSSFQHKQTLSDNAKCRKLAEPAHLFAPVIKISPQRIKATLQLQRLKCAEREKHLYNMRCEIQKSSLKVDDELSRDITSILSNSSENITPFMNLFWQEQKKILSASTTGLKYHLMIVRFCLSPAAKSPSCYEELRKSNILRLSSQRTLRDYKELYSPTHWIP
;
A
#
# COMPACT_ATOMS: atom_id res chain seq x y z
N MET A 1 7.39 -13.69 5.08
CA MET A 1 8.68 -14.31 5.43
C MET A 1 9.71 -13.88 4.40
N LEU A 2 10.61 -12.98 4.78
CA LEU A 2 11.67 -12.46 3.91
C LEU A 2 12.80 -13.50 3.93
N GLY A 3 12.71 -14.49 3.05
CA GLY A 3 13.85 -15.37 2.76
C GLY A 3 15.00 -14.50 2.29
N GLU A 4 16.20 -14.74 2.83
CA GLU A 4 17.47 -14.08 2.53
C GLU A 4 17.48 -13.42 1.14
N ASN A 5 17.05 -12.16 1.08
CA ASN A 5 16.83 -11.47 -0.19
C ASN A 5 18.19 -11.22 -0.85
N TYR A 6 18.24 -11.50 -2.15
CA TYR A 6 19.39 -11.29 -3.01
C TYR A 6 19.91 -9.86 -2.91
N SER A 7 21.20 -9.70 -3.19
CA SER A 7 21.87 -8.42 -2.99
C SER A 7 21.45 -7.36 -3.99
N VAL A 8 20.89 -7.76 -5.14
CA VAL A 8 20.27 -6.85 -6.12
C VAL A 8 18.84 -6.53 -5.69
N PHE A 9 18.56 -5.24 -5.47
CA PHE A 9 17.25 -4.75 -5.04
C PHE A 9 16.16 -5.06 -6.08
N GLY A 10 15.01 -5.58 -5.64
CA GLY A 10 13.89 -5.90 -6.54
C GLY A 10 14.06 -7.16 -7.39
N CYS A 11 15.16 -7.92 -7.25
CA CYS A 11 15.33 -9.18 -7.94
C CYS A 11 14.46 -10.28 -7.31
N GLY A 12 13.45 -10.76 -8.05
CA GLY A 12 12.52 -11.82 -7.61
C GLY A 12 13.05 -13.25 -7.75
N THR A 13 14.33 -13.43 -8.09
CA THR A 13 14.93 -14.76 -8.21
C THR A 13 15.03 -15.39 -6.82
N CYS A 14 14.81 -16.71 -6.68
CA CYS A 14 14.92 -17.42 -5.40
C CYS A 14 15.80 -18.66 -5.52
N ARG A 15 16.43 -19.12 -4.42
CA ARG A 15 17.35 -20.28 -4.48
C ARG A 15 16.63 -21.58 -4.82
N ARG A 16 15.30 -21.58 -4.73
CA ARG A 16 14.41 -22.70 -5.08
C ARG A 16 14.02 -22.70 -6.56
N GLY A 17 14.37 -21.65 -7.32
CA GLY A 17 14.14 -21.60 -8.76
C GLY A 17 15.05 -22.60 -9.48
N LYS A 18 14.46 -23.53 -10.22
CA LYS A 18 15.22 -24.50 -11.02
C LYS A 18 15.84 -23.77 -12.23
N GLY A 19 17.12 -24.04 -12.52
CA GLY A 19 17.78 -23.62 -13.76
C GLY A 19 18.41 -22.22 -13.79
N ILE A 20 18.60 -21.55 -12.65
CA ILE A 20 19.30 -20.24 -12.59
C ILE A 20 20.53 -20.35 -11.68
N GLY A 21 21.71 -19.98 -12.19
CA GLY A 21 22.93 -19.86 -11.40
C GLY A 21 22.80 -18.78 -10.33
N VAL A 22 23.16 -19.12 -9.09
CA VAL A 22 23.24 -18.16 -7.98
C VAL A 22 24.65 -18.19 -7.43
N TRP A 23 25.32 -17.05 -7.47
CA TRP A 23 26.74 -16.95 -7.13
C TRP A 23 26.95 -16.07 -5.92
N LYS A 24 27.81 -16.56 -5.04
CA LYS A 24 28.28 -15.85 -3.85
C LYS A 24 29.33 -14.81 -4.25
N LEU A 25 29.37 -13.70 -3.54
CA LEU A 25 30.42 -12.70 -3.69
C LEU A 25 31.82 -13.35 -3.54
N PRO A 26 32.81 -12.99 -4.38
CA PRO A 26 34.15 -13.57 -4.33
C PRO A 26 34.81 -13.41 -2.96
N ALA A 27 35.51 -14.47 -2.51
CA ALA A 27 36.29 -14.44 -1.28
C ALA A 27 37.59 -13.65 -1.49
N GLN A 28 38.04 -12.90 -0.47
CA GLN A 28 39.24 -12.06 -0.52
C GLN A 28 40.54 -12.88 -0.40
N ARG A 29 40.77 -13.81 -1.32
CA ARG A 29 41.92 -14.73 -1.26
C ARG A 29 43.24 -14.04 -1.62
N ASN A 30 43.25 -13.26 -2.71
CA ASN A 30 44.42 -12.54 -3.21
C ASN A 30 44.05 -11.08 -3.54
N ALA A 31 45.04 -10.21 -3.73
CA ALA A 31 44.84 -8.80 -4.09
C ALA A 31 43.91 -8.60 -5.30
N VAL A 32 44.02 -9.48 -6.30
CA VAL A 32 43.18 -9.43 -7.51
C VAL A 32 41.71 -9.81 -7.20
N TYR A 33 41.47 -10.78 -6.32
CA TYR A 33 40.12 -11.13 -5.86
C TYR A 33 39.52 -10.08 -4.94
N LYS A 34 40.36 -9.37 -4.17
CA LYS A 34 39.94 -8.23 -3.35
C LYS A 34 39.43 -7.10 -4.23
N LYS A 35 40.17 -6.76 -5.29
CA LYS A 35 39.75 -5.77 -6.29
C LYS A 35 38.44 -6.19 -6.99
N TRP A 36 38.36 -7.43 -7.47
CA TRP A 36 37.14 -7.95 -8.10
C TRP A 36 35.92 -7.89 -7.17
N ARG A 37 36.11 -8.20 -5.89
CA ARG A 37 35.07 -8.09 -4.87
C ARG A 37 34.61 -6.64 -4.66
N GLU A 38 35.55 -5.70 -4.59
CA GLU A 38 35.25 -4.28 -4.42
C GLU A 38 34.48 -3.73 -5.63
N ASP A 39 34.89 -4.07 -6.85
CA ASP A 39 34.22 -3.65 -8.08
C ASP A 39 32.78 -4.18 -8.16
N TRP A 40 32.57 -5.45 -7.78
CA TRP A 40 31.23 -6.05 -7.70
C TRP A 40 30.37 -5.38 -6.62
N LEU A 41 30.93 -5.09 -5.44
CA LEU A 41 30.21 -4.35 -4.40
C LEU A 41 29.86 -2.93 -4.83
N ASN A 42 30.75 -2.26 -5.55
CA ASN A 42 30.52 -0.91 -6.08
C ASN A 42 29.34 -0.85 -7.05
N GLU A 43 29.16 -1.87 -7.91
CA GLU A 43 27.96 -1.92 -8.76
C GLU A 43 26.66 -2.17 -7.97
N LEU A 44 26.73 -2.99 -6.91
CA LEU A 44 25.56 -3.22 -6.05
C LEU A 44 25.16 -1.96 -5.27
N THR A 45 26.13 -1.18 -4.78
CA THR A 45 25.86 0.06 -4.02
C THR A 45 25.37 1.22 -4.89
N LYS A 46 25.62 1.21 -6.20
CA LYS A 46 25.00 2.19 -7.13
C LYS A 46 23.47 2.10 -7.10
N THR A 47 22.92 0.88 -7.00
CA THR A 47 21.48 0.62 -7.07
C THR A 47 20.81 0.48 -5.70
N ARG A 48 21.57 0.17 -4.63
CA ARG A 48 21.05 -0.06 -3.28
C ARG A 48 21.71 0.84 -2.23
N VAL A 49 20.90 1.40 -1.33
CA VAL A 49 21.39 2.10 -0.13
C VAL A 49 22.02 1.09 0.84
N VAL A 50 23.23 1.39 1.34
CA VAL A 50 23.95 0.55 2.32
C VAL A 50 23.29 0.65 3.70
N ASP A 51 22.23 -0.12 3.90
CA ASP A 51 21.49 -0.23 5.17
C ASP A 51 22.20 -1.16 6.17
N ALA A 52 21.80 -1.09 7.45
CA ALA A 52 22.40 -1.90 8.52
C ALA A 52 22.34 -3.40 8.23
N ASN A 53 21.28 -3.86 7.56
CA ASN A 53 21.13 -5.24 7.14
C ASN A 53 22.13 -5.62 6.03
N PHE A 54 22.31 -4.79 4.99
CA PHE A 54 23.30 -5.07 3.95
C PHE A 54 24.72 -5.09 4.49
N ARG A 55 25.06 -4.21 5.45
CA ARG A 55 26.37 -4.25 6.13
C ARG A 55 26.62 -5.58 6.84
N GLN A 56 25.63 -6.08 7.59
CA GLN A 56 25.71 -7.41 8.24
C GLN A 56 25.83 -8.56 7.23
N LEU A 57 25.23 -8.44 6.05
CA LEU A 57 25.36 -9.45 4.99
C LEU A 57 26.76 -9.44 4.36
N ILE A 58 27.36 -8.26 4.16
CA ILE A 58 28.74 -8.13 3.66
C ILE A 58 29.72 -8.71 4.66
N GLU A 59 29.56 -8.38 5.94
CA GLU A 59 30.41 -8.86 7.04
C GLU A 59 30.35 -10.39 7.19
N LYS A 60 29.15 -10.97 7.02
CA LYS A 60 28.95 -12.43 7.08
C LYS A 60 29.23 -13.15 5.75
N ASP A 61 29.71 -12.46 4.73
CA ASP A 61 29.91 -12.99 3.36
C ASP A 61 28.64 -13.60 2.74
N ARG A 62 27.44 -13.17 3.13
CA ARG A 62 26.16 -13.72 2.63
C ARG A 62 25.55 -12.88 1.52
N VAL A 63 26.38 -12.33 0.65
CA VAL A 63 25.99 -11.54 -0.52
C VAL A 63 25.89 -12.46 -1.74
N PHE A 64 24.72 -12.53 -2.35
CA PHE A 64 24.42 -13.40 -3.49
C PHE A 64 23.79 -12.60 -4.63
N THR A 65 24.22 -12.92 -5.85
CA THR A 65 23.63 -12.38 -7.09
C THR A 65 23.33 -13.52 -8.06
N CYS A 66 22.27 -13.39 -8.83
CA CYS A 66 21.87 -14.41 -9.80
C CYS A 66 22.45 -14.14 -11.20
N GLU A 67 22.48 -15.19 -11.99
CA GLU A 67 22.97 -15.24 -13.37
C GLU A 67 22.39 -14.14 -14.28
N LYS A 68 21.13 -13.73 -14.05
CA LYS A 68 20.41 -12.72 -14.86
C LYS A 68 21.03 -11.33 -14.88
N HIS A 69 21.97 -11.06 -13.97
CA HIS A 69 22.66 -9.77 -13.87
C HIS A 69 24.03 -9.74 -14.54
N PHE A 70 24.48 -10.88 -15.08
CA PHE A 70 25.75 -11.00 -15.78
C PHE A 70 25.50 -11.15 -17.27
N GLN A 71 26.43 -10.61 -18.07
CA GLN A 71 26.44 -10.81 -19.52
C GLN A 71 26.64 -12.31 -19.83
N PRO A 72 25.93 -12.89 -20.80
CA PRO A 72 26.12 -14.29 -21.19
C PRO A 72 27.57 -14.66 -21.53
N GLU A 73 28.35 -13.72 -22.04
CA GLU A 73 29.76 -13.87 -22.41
C GLU A 73 30.67 -14.02 -21.18
N ASP A 74 30.26 -13.42 -20.06
CA ASP A 74 30.97 -13.43 -18.78
C ASP A 74 30.65 -14.67 -17.94
N ILE A 75 29.91 -15.64 -18.50
CA ILE A 75 29.49 -16.87 -17.82
C ILE A 75 30.27 -18.04 -18.40
N GLU A 76 31.02 -18.72 -17.53
CA GLU A 76 31.71 -19.96 -17.86
C GLU A 76 30.80 -21.15 -17.55
N LYS A 77 30.49 -21.95 -18.58
CA LYS A 77 29.75 -23.21 -18.45
C LYS A 77 30.76 -24.34 -18.31
N PHE A 78 30.57 -25.20 -17.31
CA PHE A 78 31.39 -26.39 -17.11
C PHE A 78 30.50 -27.59 -16.79
N GLU A 79 30.89 -28.74 -17.32
CA GLU A 79 30.16 -29.99 -17.16
C GLU A 79 30.71 -30.74 -15.94
N THR A 80 29.81 -31.18 -15.06
CA THR A 80 30.14 -32.15 -14.02
C THR A 80 29.35 -33.43 -14.31
N GLU A 81 29.83 -34.59 -13.87
CA GLU A 81 29.23 -35.93 -14.11
C GLU A 81 27.69 -36.02 -13.93
N LYS A 82 27.08 -35.09 -13.20
CA LYS A 82 25.67 -35.11 -12.82
C LYS A 82 24.86 -33.91 -13.33
N MET A 83 25.50 -32.84 -13.84
CA MET A 83 24.83 -31.63 -14.33
C MET A 83 25.79 -30.62 -14.97
N LEU A 84 25.27 -29.86 -15.94
CA LEU A 84 25.86 -28.61 -16.43
C LEU A 84 25.75 -27.52 -15.34
N ARG A 85 26.89 -26.95 -14.93
CA ARG A 85 26.95 -25.85 -13.97
C ARG A 85 27.50 -24.59 -14.64
N THR A 86 27.06 -23.45 -14.13
CA THR A 86 27.52 -22.13 -14.59
C THR A 86 28.19 -21.39 -13.44
N LYS A 87 29.26 -20.65 -13.74
CA LYS A 87 29.94 -19.74 -12.82
C LYS A 87 30.32 -18.45 -13.56
N PRO A 88 30.46 -17.32 -12.86
CA PRO A 88 30.94 -16.10 -13.49
C PRO A 88 32.44 -16.26 -13.77
N ARG A 89 32.89 -15.76 -14.92
CA ARG A 89 34.31 -15.64 -15.26
C ARG A 89 35.01 -14.73 -14.25
N PHE A 90 36.31 -14.95 -14.09
CA PHE A 90 37.12 -14.10 -13.23
C PHE A 90 37.09 -12.65 -13.72
N GLY A 91 36.73 -11.71 -12.84
CA GLY A 91 36.59 -10.29 -13.19
C GLY A 91 35.21 -9.89 -13.72
N ALA A 92 34.26 -10.82 -13.85
CA ALA A 92 32.90 -10.51 -14.29
C ALA A 92 32.12 -9.72 -13.22
N ILE A 93 31.38 -8.68 -13.64
CA ILE A 93 30.66 -7.78 -12.74
C ILE A 93 29.19 -7.71 -13.16
N PRO A 94 28.23 -7.70 -12.21
CA PRO A 94 26.81 -7.64 -12.54
C PRO A 94 26.40 -6.24 -13.03
N THR A 95 26.22 -6.09 -14.33
CA THR A 95 25.83 -4.82 -14.98
C THR A 95 24.46 -4.90 -15.67
N LEU A 96 23.97 -6.09 -15.98
CA LEU A 96 22.70 -6.30 -16.67
C LEU A 96 21.50 -6.26 -15.73
N ASN A 97 20.37 -5.74 -16.24
CA ASN A 97 19.08 -5.71 -15.54
C ASN A 97 19.17 -5.10 -14.13
N MET A 98 20.09 -4.15 -13.95
CA MET A 98 20.29 -3.44 -12.70
C MET A 98 19.15 -2.42 -12.52
N PRO A 99 18.55 -2.29 -11.32
CA PRO A 99 17.48 -1.33 -11.07
C PRO A 99 17.93 0.10 -11.35
N LYS A 100 17.22 0.82 -12.22
CA LYS A 100 17.47 2.24 -12.45
C LYS A 100 16.84 3.06 -11.32
N LYS A 101 17.58 3.97 -10.71
CA LYS A 101 17.01 4.98 -9.80
C LYS A 101 16.11 5.90 -10.64
N SER A 102 14.79 5.85 -10.43
CA SER A 102 13.82 6.63 -11.21
C SER A 102 13.85 8.12 -10.89
N HIS A 103 14.45 8.52 -9.77
CA HIS A 103 14.64 9.91 -9.38
C HIS A 103 16.04 10.07 -8.77
N GLN A 104 16.85 10.97 -9.33
CA GLN A 104 17.92 11.58 -8.55
C GLN A 104 17.22 12.45 -7.50
N THR A 105 17.18 11.99 -6.25
CA THR A 105 16.68 12.84 -5.18
C THR A 105 17.74 13.92 -4.97
N GLU A 106 17.51 15.11 -5.52
CA GLU A 106 18.28 16.28 -5.13
C GLU A 106 18.23 16.40 -3.60
N PRO A 107 19.34 16.75 -2.93
CA PRO A 107 19.31 17.01 -1.50
C PRO A 107 18.20 18.02 -1.23
N VAL A 108 17.29 17.67 -0.32
CA VAL A 108 16.15 18.51 0.03
C VAL A 108 16.67 19.90 0.38
N LYS A 109 16.47 20.87 -0.51
CA LYS A 109 16.75 22.28 -0.23
C LYS A 109 16.02 22.59 1.06
N LYS A 110 16.77 22.92 2.12
CA LYS A 110 16.18 23.29 3.41
C LYS A 110 15.15 24.37 3.14
N ARG A 111 13.89 24.07 3.47
CA ARG A 111 12.79 25.01 3.28
C ARG A 111 13.20 26.31 4.00
N PRO A 112 13.23 27.47 3.33
CA PRO A 112 13.54 28.72 4.00
C PRO A 112 12.57 28.89 5.17
N ALA A 113 13.07 29.44 6.28
CA ALA A 113 12.25 29.73 7.44
C ALA A 113 11.03 30.53 6.97
N ARG A 114 9.83 30.09 7.37
CA ARG A 114 8.60 30.84 7.11
C ARG A 114 8.81 32.25 7.65
N SER A 115 8.90 33.24 6.77
CA SER A 115 8.74 34.62 7.19
C SER A 115 7.38 34.72 7.84
N VAL A 116 7.33 35.33 9.02
CA VAL A 116 6.10 35.71 9.70
C VAL A 116 5.18 36.32 8.65
N VAL A 117 3.96 35.78 8.56
CA VAL A 117 2.90 36.33 7.71
C VAL A 117 2.82 37.81 8.10
N LYS A 118 3.31 38.70 7.22
CA LYS A 118 2.93 40.10 7.33
C LYS A 118 1.43 40.09 7.10
N ASP A 119 0.69 40.63 8.05
CA ASP A 119 -0.74 40.87 7.90
C ASP A 119 -0.92 41.64 6.59
N VAL A 120 -1.35 40.92 5.56
CA VAL A 120 -1.83 41.55 4.34
C VAL A 120 -3.10 42.23 4.81
N ALA A 121 -3.04 43.55 4.92
CA ALA A 121 -4.21 44.38 5.15
C ALA A 121 -5.31 43.88 4.20
N PRO A 122 -6.55 43.67 4.68
CA PRO A 122 -7.61 43.14 3.86
C PRO A 122 -7.66 43.96 2.58
N GLU A 123 -7.40 43.30 1.44
CA GLU A 123 -7.61 43.91 0.14
C GLU A 123 -9.05 44.38 0.13
N GLN A 124 -9.23 45.70 0.26
CA GLN A 124 -10.51 46.33 0.06
C GLN A 124 -10.91 45.96 -1.35
N ASN A 125 -12.00 45.18 -1.47
CA ASN A 125 -12.62 44.78 -2.72
C ASN A 125 -12.50 45.91 -3.75
N ALA A 126 -11.49 45.83 -4.63
CA ALA A 126 -11.27 46.87 -5.62
C ALA A 126 -12.55 46.93 -6.44
N LYS A 127 -13.25 48.07 -6.43
CA LYS A 127 -14.45 48.25 -7.25
C LYS A 127 -14.01 48.11 -8.71
N TYR A 128 -14.28 46.95 -9.30
CA TYR A 128 -13.84 46.59 -10.66
C TYR A 128 -14.59 47.35 -11.77
N TYR A 129 -15.43 48.34 -11.42
CA TYR A 129 -16.20 49.17 -12.34
C TYR A 129 -15.99 50.66 -12.03
N LYS A 130 -15.72 51.45 -13.06
CA LYS A 130 -15.53 52.91 -12.93
C LYS A 130 -16.84 53.65 -12.58
N SER A 131 -18.01 53.06 -12.81
CA SER A 131 -19.33 53.62 -12.50
C SER A 131 -20.44 52.60 -12.83
N PHE A 132 -21.52 52.53 -12.05
CA PHE A 132 -22.70 51.70 -12.37
C PHE A 132 -23.45 52.15 -13.65
N LYS A 133 -23.08 53.30 -14.23
CA LYS A 133 -23.68 53.84 -15.46
C LYS A 133 -23.52 52.92 -16.68
N ASP A 134 -22.51 52.07 -16.74
CA ASP A 134 -22.26 51.19 -17.89
C ASP A 134 -23.08 49.88 -17.83
N LEU A 135 -23.92 49.71 -16.80
CA LEU A 135 -24.66 48.47 -16.52
C LEU A 135 -26.15 48.56 -16.89
N ILE A 136 -26.66 49.76 -17.19
CA ILE A 136 -28.09 50.01 -17.43
C ILE A 136 -28.31 50.37 -18.90
N MET A 137 -29.02 49.52 -19.63
CA MET A 137 -29.45 49.74 -21.01
C MET A 137 -30.90 50.21 -21.02
N ILE A 138 -31.21 51.34 -21.66
CA ILE A 138 -32.58 51.84 -21.83
C ILE A 138 -32.93 51.78 -23.31
N ASP A 139 -34.07 51.19 -23.66
CA ASP A 139 -34.57 51.13 -25.03
C ASP A 139 -35.47 52.32 -25.38
N ASP A 140 -35.83 52.42 -26.67
CA ASP A 140 -36.73 53.47 -27.18
C ASP A 140 -38.14 53.39 -26.57
N SER A 141 -38.50 52.26 -25.93
CA SER A 141 -39.76 52.07 -25.22
C SER A 141 -39.72 52.55 -23.77
N LEU A 142 -38.60 53.15 -23.33
CA LEU A 142 -38.31 53.53 -21.94
C LEU A 142 -38.27 52.34 -20.98
N ALA A 143 -38.08 51.12 -21.51
CA ALA A 143 -37.79 49.96 -20.70
C ALA A 143 -36.28 49.89 -20.44
N PHE A 144 -35.89 49.38 -19.27
CA PHE A 144 -34.49 49.25 -18.90
C PHE A 144 -34.09 47.82 -18.57
N THR A 145 -32.86 47.48 -18.95
CA THR A 145 -32.23 46.17 -18.71
C THR A 145 -30.89 46.39 -18.01
N ILE A 146 -30.71 45.72 -16.88
CA ILE A 146 -29.46 45.72 -16.11
C ILE A 146 -28.63 44.51 -16.55
N SER A 147 -27.43 44.78 -17.05
CA SER A 147 -26.41 43.78 -17.41
C SER A 147 -25.20 43.98 -16.52
N VAL A 148 -24.88 42.99 -15.68
CA VAL A 148 -23.70 43.02 -14.81
C VAL A 148 -22.67 42.04 -15.31
N SER A 149 -21.56 42.56 -15.82
CA SER A 149 -20.47 41.72 -16.31
C SER A 149 -20.91 40.75 -17.41
N GLY A 150 -21.88 41.13 -18.26
CA GLY A 150 -22.47 40.24 -19.27
C GLY A 150 -23.54 39.28 -18.77
N TRP A 151 -23.96 39.38 -17.50
CA TRP A 151 -25.16 38.72 -16.99
C TRP A 151 -26.36 39.66 -17.01
N LEU A 152 -27.39 39.27 -17.76
CA LEU A 152 -28.70 39.89 -17.64
C LEU A 152 -29.30 39.56 -16.27
N LEU A 153 -29.82 40.58 -15.59
CA LEU A 153 -30.52 40.40 -14.33
C LEU A 153 -31.77 39.51 -14.55
N PRO A 154 -32.06 38.53 -13.67
CA PRO A 154 -33.24 37.67 -13.83
C PRO A 154 -34.55 38.46 -13.79
N ASP A 155 -35.56 37.99 -14.53
CA ASP A 155 -36.90 38.58 -14.60
C ASP A 155 -37.56 38.70 -13.22
N ASP A 156 -37.34 37.71 -12.35
CA ASP A 156 -37.89 37.63 -10.99
C ASP A 156 -37.15 38.52 -9.97
N HIS A 157 -36.16 39.32 -10.39
CA HIS A 157 -35.39 40.14 -9.46
C HIS A 157 -36.25 41.25 -8.84
N GLU A 158 -36.08 41.52 -7.54
CA GLU A 158 -36.90 42.51 -6.79
C GLU A 158 -36.95 43.89 -7.47
N LEU A 159 -35.84 44.32 -8.08
CA LEU A 159 -35.79 45.59 -8.81
C LEU A 159 -36.76 45.61 -9.99
N TYR A 160 -36.83 44.54 -10.77
CA TYR A 160 -37.75 44.44 -11.92
C TYR A 160 -39.19 44.26 -11.48
N MET A 161 -39.44 43.49 -10.43
CA MET A 161 -40.78 43.34 -9.86
C MET A 161 -41.34 44.66 -9.33
N LYS A 162 -40.51 45.51 -8.73
CA LYS A 162 -40.93 46.82 -8.19
C LYS A 162 -41.12 47.90 -9.25
N THR A 163 -40.34 47.87 -10.32
CA THR A 163 -40.29 48.95 -11.33
C THR A 163 -40.95 48.57 -12.66
N LEU A 164 -41.35 47.30 -12.82
CA LEU A 164 -41.87 46.72 -14.06
C LEU A 164 -40.97 47.00 -15.27
N ARG A 165 -39.64 47.05 -15.04
CA ARG A 165 -38.63 47.34 -16.06
C ARG A 165 -38.83 48.66 -16.80
N SER A 166 -39.55 49.64 -16.28
CA SER A 166 -39.77 50.92 -16.97
C SER A 166 -39.25 52.11 -16.18
N VAL A 167 -38.54 53.00 -16.87
CA VAL A 167 -38.06 54.28 -16.33
C VAL A 167 -39.24 55.26 -16.09
N ARG A 168 -40.46 54.91 -16.52
CA ARG A 168 -41.67 55.64 -16.14
C ARG A 168 -42.03 55.45 -14.65
N ASN A 169 -41.62 54.33 -14.07
CA ASN A 169 -41.95 53.95 -12.69
C ASN A 169 -40.82 54.26 -11.70
N ILE A 170 -39.63 54.65 -12.19
CA ILE A 170 -38.47 54.99 -11.37
C ILE A 170 -37.59 55.99 -12.11
N THR A 171 -37.08 57.01 -11.42
CA THR A 171 -36.11 57.93 -12.01
C THR A 171 -34.75 57.24 -12.18
N VAL A 172 -34.01 57.60 -13.23
CA VAL A 172 -32.67 57.04 -13.47
C VAL A 172 -31.74 57.26 -12.28
N SER A 173 -31.85 58.41 -11.60
CA SER A 173 -31.06 58.71 -10.40
C SER A 173 -31.38 57.78 -9.23
N GLU A 174 -32.65 57.45 -9.02
CA GLU A 174 -33.06 56.51 -7.96
C GLU A 174 -32.72 55.07 -8.33
N LEU A 175 -32.81 54.71 -9.61
CA LEU A 175 -32.38 53.41 -10.12
C LEU A 175 -30.88 53.20 -9.86
N VAL A 176 -30.03 54.18 -10.20
CA VAL A 176 -28.58 54.11 -9.95
C VAL A 176 -28.28 53.95 -8.45
N LYS A 177 -28.93 54.74 -7.58
CA LYS A 177 -28.78 54.60 -6.12
C LYS A 177 -29.20 53.22 -5.63
N SER A 178 -30.31 52.68 -6.12
CA SER A 178 -30.80 51.36 -5.73
C SER A 178 -29.85 50.24 -6.16
N THR A 179 -29.11 50.43 -7.26
CA THR A 179 -28.12 49.47 -7.75
C THR A 179 -26.76 49.59 -7.06
N GLU A 180 -26.35 50.80 -6.63
CA GLU A 180 -25.07 51.03 -5.94
C GLU A 180 -24.98 50.36 -4.57
N VAL A 181 -26.14 50.11 -3.93
CA VAL A 181 -26.24 49.42 -2.63
C VAL A 181 -26.20 47.89 -2.81
N LEU A 182 -26.31 47.37 -4.03
CA LEU A 182 -26.32 45.94 -4.31
C LEU A 182 -24.90 45.41 -4.61
N PHE A 183 -24.59 44.25 -4.05
CA PHE A 183 -23.36 43.52 -4.25
C PHE A 183 -23.52 42.45 -5.32
N VAL A 184 -22.43 42.15 -6.03
CA VAL A 184 -22.40 41.11 -7.05
C VAL A 184 -22.15 39.77 -6.37
N CYS A 185 -23.06 38.81 -6.59
CA CYS A 185 -22.95 37.48 -6.00
C CYS A 185 -21.61 36.81 -6.40
N PRO A 186 -20.79 36.36 -5.42
CA PRO A 186 -19.48 35.77 -5.67
C PRO A 186 -19.56 34.40 -6.38
N GLY A 187 -20.76 33.82 -6.48
CA GLY A 187 -20.98 32.55 -7.18
C GLY A 187 -20.53 31.34 -6.37
N VAL A 188 -20.18 30.26 -7.07
CA VAL A 188 -19.78 28.96 -6.51
C VAL A 188 -18.35 28.63 -6.95
N LYS A 189 -17.54 28.03 -6.08
CA LYS A 189 -16.20 27.52 -6.44
C LYS A 189 -16.32 26.17 -7.14
N LEU A 190 -15.69 26.01 -8.30
CA LEU A 190 -15.79 24.81 -9.12
C LEU A 190 -14.98 23.65 -8.51
N THR A 191 -15.64 22.57 -8.10
CA THR A 191 -14.97 21.30 -7.73
C THR A 191 -15.28 20.13 -8.66
N ALA A 192 -16.39 20.17 -9.42
CA ALA A 192 -16.68 19.24 -10.51
C ALA A 192 -17.86 19.74 -11.36
N SER A 193 -17.84 19.41 -12.66
CA SER A 193 -18.74 19.85 -13.74
C SER A 193 -20.24 19.66 -13.48
N PHE A 194 -21.06 20.65 -13.83
CA PHE A 194 -22.51 20.50 -13.92
C PHE A 194 -23.13 21.39 -15.02
N SER A 195 -24.16 20.85 -15.66
CA SER A 195 -25.09 21.51 -16.58
C SER A 195 -25.95 22.61 -15.93
N GLU A 196 -25.99 22.66 -14.60
CA GLU A 196 -26.74 23.64 -13.79
C GLU A 196 -25.95 24.93 -13.51
N LEU A 197 -24.67 24.97 -13.91
CA LEU A 197 -23.80 26.13 -13.76
C LEU A 197 -23.57 26.80 -15.10
N ARG A 198 -23.64 28.13 -15.12
CA ARG A 198 -23.20 28.94 -16.25
C ARG A 198 -21.80 29.48 -15.97
N HIS A 199 -20.92 29.27 -16.93
CA HIS A 199 -19.56 29.81 -16.96
C HIS A 199 -19.58 31.20 -17.61
N TYR A 200 -18.92 32.17 -17.00
CA TYR A 200 -18.72 33.48 -17.62
C TYR A 200 -17.31 34.00 -17.36
N VAL A 201 -16.72 34.60 -18.40
CA VAL A 201 -15.35 35.11 -18.40
C VAL A 201 -15.41 36.62 -18.55
N ILE A 202 -14.89 37.35 -17.56
CA ILE A 202 -14.73 38.81 -17.64
C ILE A 202 -13.27 39.08 -18.00
N SER A 203 -13.03 39.67 -19.16
CA SER A 203 -11.72 40.19 -19.54
C SER A 203 -11.32 41.33 -18.58
N LYS A 204 -10.14 41.23 -17.95
CA LYS A 204 -9.59 42.37 -17.21
C LYS A 204 -9.03 43.37 -18.23
N PRO A 205 -9.33 44.67 -18.11
CA PRO A 205 -8.60 45.66 -18.88
C PRO A 205 -7.17 45.71 -18.35
N SER A 206 -6.21 45.20 -19.12
CA SER A 206 -4.78 45.40 -18.85
C SER A 206 -4.33 46.68 -19.52
N ASP A 207 -3.73 47.57 -18.74
CA ASP A 207 -2.97 48.70 -19.27
C ASP A 207 -1.61 48.17 -19.78
N PRO A 208 -1.28 48.26 -21.08
CA PRO A 208 -0.06 47.68 -21.65
C PRO A 208 1.25 48.22 -21.08
N LEU A 209 1.20 49.26 -20.24
CA LEU A 209 2.36 49.97 -19.72
C LEU A 209 2.90 49.43 -18.37
N PHE A 210 2.22 48.49 -17.70
CA PHE A 210 2.56 48.08 -16.32
C PHE A 210 2.74 46.57 -16.09
N ASP A 211 2.73 45.72 -17.12
CA ASP A 211 2.82 44.27 -16.90
C ASP A 211 4.29 43.83 -16.71
N SER A 212 4.65 43.55 -15.46
CA SER A 212 5.94 42.96 -15.09
C SER A 212 5.69 41.63 -14.39
N GLY A 213 5.87 40.52 -15.10
CA GLY A 213 6.18 39.22 -14.50
C GLY A 213 5.29 38.04 -14.88
N ASP A 214 5.85 37.16 -15.71
CA ASP A 214 5.94 35.71 -15.50
C ASP A 214 4.67 34.90 -15.22
N GLY A 215 3.67 34.97 -16.11
CA GLY A 215 2.56 34.01 -16.15
C GLY A 215 2.13 33.67 -17.58
N GLU A 216 2.06 32.38 -17.91
CA GLU A 216 1.65 31.82 -19.23
C GLU A 216 0.19 32.09 -19.64
N ASP A 217 -0.54 32.99 -18.97
CA ASP A 217 -1.94 33.30 -19.30
C ASP A 217 -2.00 34.48 -20.28
N SER A 218 -2.11 34.20 -21.58
CA SER A 218 -2.08 35.22 -22.64
C SER A 218 -3.21 36.27 -22.61
N PHE A 219 -4.20 36.14 -21.70
CA PHE A 219 -5.24 37.14 -21.47
C PHE A 219 -5.70 37.09 -20.00
N PRO A 220 -5.51 38.16 -19.19
CA PRO A 220 -5.95 38.15 -17.82
C PRO A 220 -7.47 38.22 -17.75
N CYS A 221 -8.09 37.09 -17.42
CA CYS A 221 -9.53 36.95 -17.28
C CYS A 221 -9.91 36.64 -15.83
N LYS A 222 -11.12 37.00 -15.41
CA LYS A 222 -11.75 36.48 -14.20
C LYS A 222 -12.89 35.55 -14.58
N GLU A 223 -12.80 34.31 -14.12
CA GLU A 223 -13.80 33.28 -14.34
C GLU A 223 -14.78 33.24 -13.17
N PHE A 224 -16.08 33.25 -13.48
CA PHE A 224 -17.14 33.13 -12.50
C PHE A 224 -18.08 31.98 -12.87
N TRP A 225 -18.49 31.25 -11.84
CA TRP A 225 -19.44 30.15 -11.95
C TRP A 225 -20.65 30.45 -11.08
N ARG A 226 -21.85 30.48 -11.69
CA ARG A 226 -23.12 30.75 -11.00
C ARG A 226 -24.17 29.74 -11.40
N THR A 227 -25.10 29.45 -10.48
CA THR A 227 -26.28 28.65 -10.80
C THR A 227 -27.15 29.37 -11.84
N CYS A 228 -27.91 28.61 -12.64
CA CYS A 228 -28.85 29.20 -13.60
C CYS A 228 -29.88 30.15 -12.96
N ASN A 229 -30.22 29.94 -11.69
CA ASN A 229 -31.20 30.73 -10.94
C ASN A 229 -30.52 31.73 -9.97
N CYS A 230 -29.29 32.14 -10.27
CA CYS A 230 -28.58 33.11 -9.45
C CYS A 230 -29.21 34.50 -9.59
N SER A 231 -29.46 35.18 -8.47
CA SER A 231 -29.97 36.56 -8.44
C SER A 231 -29.01 37.60 -9.02
N VAL A 232 -27.73 37.25 -9.23
CA VAL A 232 -26.62 38.10 -9.72
C VAL A 232 -26.31 39.29 -8.82
N LEU A 233 -27.29 40.13 -8.50
CA LEU A 233 -27.25 41.21 -7.53
C LEU A 233 -27.91 40.78 -6.22
N CYS A 234 -27.26 41.08 -5.10
CA CYS A 234 -27.70 40.73 -3.75
C CYS A 234 -27.59 41.94 -2.83
N LYS A 235 -28.44 42.02 -1.80
CA LYS A 235 -28.41 43.10 -0.80
C LYS A 235 -27.21 43.00 0.15
N THR A 236 -26.60 41.81 0.22
CA THR A 236 -25.44 41.50 1.07
C THR A 236 -24.31 40.98 0.19
N ASP A 237 -23.07 41.07 0.68
CA ASP A 237 -21.86 40.53 0.03
C ASP A 237 -21.80 38.98 0.07
N ASP A 238 -22.83 38.34 0.62
CA ASP A 238 -22.95 36.89 0.73
C ASP A 238 -23.50 36.24 -0.56
N GLN A 239 -23.32 34.92 -0.65
CA GLN A 239 -23.90 34.13 -1.73
C GLN A 239 -25.43 34.18 -1.72
N CYS A 240 -26.02 34.33 -2.90
CA CYS A 240 -27.46 34.23 -3.04
C CYS A 240 -27.98 32.85 -2.59
N PRO A 241 -29.27 32.73 -2.21
CA PRO A 241 -29.85 31.47 -1.72
C PRO A 241 -29.67 30.29 -2.69
N SER A 242 -29.74 30.55 -3.99
CA SER A 242 -29.54 29.54 -5.04
C SER A 242 -28.10 29.01 -5.06
N CYS A 243 -27.10 29.91 -5.10
CA CYS A 243 -25.68 29.55 -5.10
C CYS A 243 -25.27 28.87 -3.78
N SER A 244 -25.73 29.38 -2.64
CA SER A 244 -25.46 28.81 -1.32
C SER A 244 -26.02 27.39 -1.17
N SER A 245 -27.27 27.18 -1.60
CA SER A 245 -27.91 25.86 -1.57
C SER A 245 -27.17 24.84 -2.45
N PHE A 246 -26.75 25.27 -3.64
CA PHE A 246 -25.99 24.42 -4.56
C PHE A 246 -24.61 24.07 -3.98
N GLN A 247 -23.87 25.06 -3.46
CA GLN A 247 -22.57 24.83 -2.84
C GLN A 247 -22.67 23.93 -1.62
N HIS A 248 -23.72 24.07 -0.79
CA HIS A 248 -23.96 23.21 0.35
C HIS A 248 -24.18 21.75 -0.08
N LYS A 249 -25.03 21.50 -1.10
CA LYS A 249 -25.24 20.16 -1.67
C LYS A 249 -23.95 19.56 -2.22
N GLN A 250 -23.15 20.36 -2.91
CA GLN A 250 -21.86 19.91 -3.46
C GLN A 250 -20.88 19.54 -2.34
N THR A 251 -20.80 20.37 -1.29
CA THR A 251 -19.96 20.11 -0.12
C THR A 251 -20.36 18.81 0.60
N LEU A 252 -21.67 18.55 0.75
CA LEU A 252 -22.16 17.29 1.34
C LEU A 252 -21.78 16.07 0.49
N SER A 253 -21.92 16.18 -0.83
CA SER A 253 -21.54 15.11 -1.77
C SER A 253 -20.04 14.81 -1.72
N ASP A 254 -19.21 15.85 -1.73
CA ASP A 254 -17.76 15.71 -1.68
C ASP A 254 -17.29 15.16 -0.32
N ASN A 255 -17.91 15.60 0.78
CA ASN A 255 -17.68 15.01 2.11
C ASN A 255 -18.05 13.52 2.16
N ALA A 256 -19.16 13.12 1.55
CA ALA A 256 -19.57 11.72 1.48
C ALA A 256 -18.59 10.87 0.66
N LYS A 257 -18.07 11.40 -0.45
CA LYS A 257 -17.01 10.74 -1.25
C LYS A 257 -15.72 10.60 -0.45
N CYS A 258 -15.28 11.65 0.24
CA CYS A 258 -14.10 11.63 1.10
C CYS A 258 -14.22 10.60 2.23
N ARG A 259 -15.39 10.49 2.89
CA ARG A 259 -15.63 9.47 3.91
C ARG A 259 -15.51 8.06 3.35
N LYS A 260 -16.13 7.78 2.20
CA LYS A 260 -16.02 6.47 1.51
C LYS A 260 -14.58 6.11 1.13
N LEU A 261 -13.74 7.11 0.84
CA LEU A 261 -12.31 6.91 0.53
C LEU A 261 -11.45 6.68 1.79
N ALA A 262 -11.87 7.19 2.95
CA ALA A 262 -11.21 6.95 4.23
C ALA A 262 -11.55 5.58 4.82
N GLU A 263 -12.72 5.02 4.49
CA GLU A 263 -13.15 3.72 5.00
C GLU A 263 -12.37 2.54 4.39
N PRO A 264 -11.90 1.59 5.23
CA PRO A 264 -11.27 0.36 4.78
C PRO A 264 -12.15 -0.40 3.79
N ALA A 265 -11.52 -1.01 2.80
CA ALA A 265 -12.21 -1.92 1.90
C ALA A 265 -12.48 -3.26 2.58
N HIS A 266 -13.47 -3.99 2.05
CA HIS A 266 -13.71 -5.37 2.45
C HIS A 266 -12.50 -6.25 2.06
N LEU A 267 -12.15 -7.23 2.90
CA LEU A 267 -10.94 -8.05 2.76
C LEU A 267 -10.81 -8.77 1.41
N PHE A 268 -11.94 -9.18 0.83
CA PHE A 268 -11.99 -9.93 -0.43
C PHE A 268 -12.43 -9.08 -1.63
N ALA A 269 -12.43 -7.75 -1.49
CA ALA A 269 -12.78 -6.89 -2.60
C ALA A 269 -11.69 -6.91 -3.70
N PRO A 270 -12.06 -6.92 -4.99
CA PRO A 270 -11.07 -6.94 -6.08
C PRO A 270 -10.19 -5.69 -6.08
N VAL A 271 -8.88 -5.86 -5.98
CA VAL A 271 -7.90 -4.75 -5.86
C VAL A 271 -7.99 -3.75 -7.02
N ILE A 272 -8.27 -4.24 -8.24
CA ILE A 272 -8.42 -3.41 -9.46
C ILE A 272 -9.52 -2.35 -9.31
N LYS A 273 -10.57 -2.64 -8.53
CA LYS A 273 -11.73 -1.74 -8.37
C LYS A 273 -11.60 -0.78 -7.17
N ILE A 274 -10.51 -0.87 -6.41
CA ILE A 274 -10.35 -0.12 -5.15
C ILE A 274 -9.35 1.02 -5.37
N SER A 275 -9.67 2.20 -4.83
CA SER A 275 -8.74 3.33 -4.88
C SER A 275 -7.48 3.07 -4.01
N PRO A 276 -6.31 3.60 -4.41
CA PRO A 276 -5.07 3.44 -3.64
C PRO A 276 -5.17 3.91 -2.18
N GLN A 277 -5.93 4.97 -1.94
CA GLN A 277 -6.16 5.52 -0.59
C GLN A 277 -6.89 4.51 0.31
N ARG A 278 -7.94 3.86 -0.19
CA ARG A 278 -8.68 2.83 0.55
C ARG A 278 -7.83 1.60 0.83
N ILE A 279 -6.99 1.18 -0.12
CA ILE A 279 -6.05 0.07 0.08
C ILE A 279 -5.09 0.38 1.23
N LYS A 280 -4.54 1.61 1.27
CA LYS A 280 -3.64 2.06 2.35
C LYS A 280 -4.33 2.01 3.72
N ALA A 281 -5.56 2.52 3.83
CA ALA A 281 -6.35 2.45 5.06
C ALA A 281 -6.59 1.00 5.51
N THR A 282 -6.91 0.11 4.57
CA THR A 282 -7.13 -1.31 4.83
C THR A 282 -5.86 -1.99 5.35
N LEU A 283 -4.71 -1.73 4.73
CA LEU A 283 -3.42 -2.26 5.16
C LEU A 283 -3.02 -1.78 6.56
N GLN A 284 -3.27 -0.52 6.88
CA GLN A 284 -3.02 0.03 8.22
C GLN A 284 -3.85 -0.70 9.28
N LEU A 285 -5.16 -0.89 9.03
CA LEU A 285 -6.03 -1.62 9.94
C LEU A 285 -5.57 -3.08 10.14
N GLN A 286 -5.18 -3.77 9.07
CA GLN A 286 -4.71 -5.15 9.17
C GLN A 286 -3.41 -5.26 9.96
N ARG A 287 -2.48 -4.31 9.78
CA ARG A 287 -1.23 -4.26 10.58
C ARG A 287 -1.51 -4.12 12.06
N LEU A 288 -2.47 -3.27 12.45
CA LEU A 288 -2.88 -3.11 13.85
C LEU A 288 -3.46 -4.42 14.41
N LYS A 289 -4.36 -5.06 13.68
CA LYS A 289 -4.93 -6.36 14.08
C LYS A 289 -3.88 -7.45 14.22
N CYS A 290 -2.88 -7.49 13.34
CA CYS A 290 -1.77 -8.43 13.45
C CYS A 290 -0.94 -8.17 14.72
N ALA A 291 -0.59 -6.91 15.00
CA ALA A 291 0.17 -6.55 16.21
C ALA A 291 -0.58 -6.93 17.50
N GLU A 292 -1.90 -6.71 17.53
CA GLU A 292 -2.74 -7.08 18.67
C GLU A 292 -2.79 -8.60 18.88
N ARG A 293 -2.95 -9.38 17.80
CA ARG A 293 -2.93 -10.85 17.86
C ARG A 293 -1.57 -11.40 18.30
N GLU A 294 -0.48 -10.82 17.82
CA GLU A 294 0.88 -11.20 18.24
C GLU A 294 1.08 -10.95 19.74
N LYS A 295 0.57 -9.82 20.27
CA LYS A 295 0.56 -9.53 21.70
C LYS A 295 -0.25 -10.56 22.49
N HIS A 296 -1.42 -10.95 22.00
CA HIS A 296 -2.24 -11.98 22.65
C HIS A 296 -1.54 -13.35 22.68
N LEU A 297 -0.91 -13.74 21.56
CA LEU A 297 -0.11 -14.97 21.49
C LEU A 297 1.08 -14.95 22.46
N TYR A 298 1.74 -13.80 22.59
CA TYR A 298 2.82 -13.62 23.56
C TYR A 298 2.31 -13.79 25.00
N ASN A 299 1.20 -13.14 25.36
CA ASN A 299 0.61 -13.26 26.69
C ASN A 299 0.25 -14.71 27.02
N MET A 300 -0.44 -15.42 26.12
CA MET A 300 -0.77 -16.83 26.32
C MET A 300 0.47 -17.71 26.52
N ARG A 301 1.56 -17.46 25.77
CA ARG A 301 2.82 -18.18 25.97
C ARG A 301 3.43 -17.91 27.34
N CYS A 302 3.40 -16.68 27.82
CA CYS A 302 3.87 -16.32 29.16
C CYS A 302 3.03 -16.99 30.24
N GLU A 303 1.71 -17.03 30.08
CA GLU A 303 0.82 -17.73 31.02
C GLU A 303 1.11 -19.23 31.04
N ILE A 304 1.28 -19.86 29.88
CA ILE A 304 1.67 -21.27 29.79
C ILE A 304 3.00 -21.48 30.51
N GLN A 305 4.01 -20.66 30.27
CA GLN A 305 5.30 -20.79 30.94
C GLN A 305 5.22 -20.59 32.46
N LYS A 306 4.36 -19.69 32.93
CA LYS A 306 4.14 -19.43 34.36
C LYS A 306 3.40 -20.56 35.05
N SER A 307 2.43 -21.17 34.37
CA SER A 307 1.60 -22.27 34.88
C SER A 307 2.18 -23.66 34.61
N SER A 308 3.15 -23.77 33.69
CA SER A 308 3.78 -25.04 33.37
C SER A 308 4.72 -25.45 34.49
N LEU A 309 4.56 -26.69 34.95
CA LEU A 309 5.57 -27.38 35.73
C LEU A 309 6.69 -27.82 34.79
N LYS A 310 7.93 -27.56 35.18
CA LYS A 310 9.09 -28.07 34.46
C LYS A 310 9.12 -29.58 34.65
N VAL A 311 9.31 -30.34 33.57
CA VAL A 311 9.50 -31.78 33.68
C VAL A 311 10.94 -31.98 34.15
N ASP A 312 11.10 -32.23 35.44
CA ASP A 312 12.40 -32.44 36.07
C ASP A 312 12.89 -33.88 35.77
N ASP A 313 14.21 -34.10 35.82
CA ASP A 313 14.81 -35.43 35.56
C ASP A 313 14.32 -36.50 36.56
N GLU A 314 13.83 -36.07 37.73
CA GLU A 314 13.15 -36.94 38.71
C GLU A 314 11.76 -37.35 38.21
N LEU A 315 10.92 -36.40 37.79
CA LEU A 315 9.62 -36.69 37.19
C LEU A 315 9.74 -37.55 35.91
N SER A 316 10.77 -37.31 35.10
CA SER A 316 11.06 -38.14 33.92
C SER A 316 11.42 -39.57 34.30
N ARG A 317 12.19 -39.76 35.38
CA ARG A 317 12.53 -41.09 35.91
C ARG A 317 11.31 -41.76 36.54
N ASP A 318 10.48 -41.03 37.26
CA ASP A 318 9.24 -41.54 37.86
C ASP A 318 8.24 -41.97 36.79
N ILE A 319 8.02 -41.16 35.75
CA ILE A 319 7.19 -41.54 34.60
C ILE A 319 7.74 -42.80 33.93
N THR A 320 9.07 -42.88 33.77
CA THR A 320 9.72 -44.07 33.18
C THR A 320 9.58 -45.31 34.08
N SER A 321 9.62 -45.14 35.40
CA SER A 321 9.42 -46.20 36.40
C SER A 321 7.98 -46.69 36.42
N ILE A 322 7.00 -45.78 36.45
CA ILE A 322 5.55 -46.06 36.40
C ILE A 322 5.19 -46.80 35.10
N LEU A 323 5.74 -46.36 33.95
CA LEU A 323 5.60 -47.05 32.66
C LEU A 323 6.33 -48.39 32.59
N SER A 324 7.23 -48.70 33.52
CA SER A 324 7.93 -50.00 33.59
C SER A 324 7.23 -50.99 34.51
N ASN A 325 6.58 -50.51 35.57
CA ASN A 325 5.97 -51.33 36.62
C ASN A 325 4.51 -51.74 36.35
N SER A 326 3.92 -51.31 35.24
CA SER A 326 2.52 -51.62 34.87
C SER A 326 2.36 -53.02 34.24
N SER A 327 3.06 -54.05 34.72
CA SER A 327 3.21 -55.33 34.03
C SER A 327 2.08 -56.36 34.21
N GLU A 328 1.11 -56.14 35.08
CA GLU A 328 0.18 -57.22 35.44
C GLU A 328 -0.92 -57.52 34.39
N ASN A 329 -1.22 -56.62 33.46
CA ASN A 329 -2.31 -56.81 32.47
C ASN A 329 -2.06 -56.22 31.06
N ILE A 330 -0.79 -56.03 30.65
CA ILE A 330 -0.46 -55.43 29.34
C ILE A 330 -0.45 -56.49 28.24
N THR A 331 -1.12 -56.22 27.11
CA THR A 331 -1.06 -57.11 25.93
C THR A 331 0.36 -57.20 25.37
N PRO A 332 0.77 -58.34 24.76
CA PRO A 332 2.12 -58.51 24.21
C PRO A 332 2.55 -57.39 23.25
N PHE A 333 1.61 -56.87 22.46
CA PHE A 333 1.87 -55.73 21.57
C PHE A 333 2.11 -54.42 22.33
N MET A 334 1.35 -54.12 23.38
CA MET A 334 1.52 -52.88 24.14
C MET A 334 2.84 -52.86 24.91
N ASN A 335 3.32 -54.01 25.36
CA ASN A 335 4.65 -54.13 25.95
C ASN A 335 5.74 -53.83 24.90
N LEU A 336 5.65 -54.45 23.72
CA LEU A 336 6.55 -54.16 22.59
C LEU A 336 6.49 -52.70 22.13
N PHE A 337 5.30 -52.10 22.13
CA PHE A 337 5.09 -50.69 21.80
C PHE A 337 5.86 -49.78 22.76
N TRP A 338 5.73 -49.98 24.06
CA TRP A 338 6.43 -49.16 25.05
C TRP A 338 7.94 -49.37 25.07
N GLN A 339 8.42 -50.60 24.82
CA GLN A 339 9.84 -50.88 24.66
C GLN A 339 10.45 -50.10 23.47
N GLU A 340 9.78 -50.10 22.32
CA GLU A 340 10.21 -49.34 21.15
C GLU A 340 10.12 -47.83 21.39
N GLN A 341 9.09 -47.32 22.08
CA GLN A 341 9.01 -45.90 22.45
C GLN A 341 10.19 -45.49 23.36
N LYS A 342 10.52 -46.28 24.39
CA LYS A 342 11.67 -46.00 25.27
C LYS A 342 12.99 -45.94 24.50
N LYS A 343 13.20 -46.90 23.59
CA LYS A 343 14.37 -46.95 22.71
C LYS A 343 14.47 -45.74 21.78
N ILE A 344 13.35 -45.27 21.24
CA ILE A 344 13.34 -44.10 20.35
C ILE A 344 13.53 -42.79 21.15
N LEU A 345 13.06 -42.74 22.39
CA LEU A 345 13.25 -41.59 23.28
C LEU A 345 14.70 -41.47 23.78
N SER A 346 15.40 -42.58 23.98
CA SER A 346 16.80 -42.59 24.41
C SER A 346 17.81 -42.51 23.26
N ALA A 347 17.43 -42.85 22.03
CA ALA A 347 18.30 -42.81 20.86
C ALA A 347 18.39 -41.40 20.22
N SER A 348 19.48 -41.17 19.47
CA SER A 348 19.67 -39.92 18.73
C SER A 348 18.65 -39.78 17.58
N THR A 349 18.36 -38.54 17.18
CA THR A 349 17.31 -38.19 16.20
C THR A 349 17.58 -38.65 14.76
N THR A 350 18.72 -39.27 14.48
CA THR A 350 19.15 -39.67 13.13
C THR A 350 19.42 -41.17 13.06
N GLY A 351 18.79 -41.86 12.10
CA GLY A 351 19.02 -43.29 11.83
C GLY A 351 18.08 -44.27 12.54
N LEU A 352 16.94 -43.81 13.07
CA LEU A 352 15.94 -44.67 13.72
C LEU A 352 15.29 -45.65 12.74
N LYS A 353 15.40 -46.95 13.04
CA LYS A 353 14.65 -48.01 12.35
C LYS A 353 13.48 -48.44 13.23
N TYR A 354 12.27 -48.33 12.70
CA TYR A 354 11.06 -48.74 13.41
C TYR A 354 10.83 -50.24 13.27
N HIS A 355 10.40 -50.88 14.36
CA HIS A 355 9.92 -52.26 14.29
C HIS A 355 8.66 -52.40 13.43
N LEU A 356 8.54 -53.48 12.64
CA LEU A 356 7.45 -53.69 11.68
C LEU A 356 6.05 -53.66 12.33
N MET A 357 5.92 -54.18 13.54
CA MET A 357 4.65 -54.15 14.29
C MET A 357 4.21 -52.72 14.64
N ILE A 358 5.17 -51.82 14.91
CA ILE A 358 4.89 -50.40 15.21
C ILE A 358 4.47 -49.66 13.94
N VAL A 359 5.13 -49.96 12.82
CA VAL A 359 4.75 -49.42 11.51
C VAL A 359 3.33 -49.89 11.15
N ARG A 360 3.03 -51.18 11.31
CA ARG A 360 1.68 -51.73 11.11
C ARG A 360 0.63 -51.06 12.01
N PHE A 361 0.97 -50.83 13.27
CA PHE A 361 0.11 -50.07 14.17
C PHE A 361 -0.11 -48.64 13.68
N CYS A 362 0.95 -47.92 13.28
CA CYS A 362 0.87 -46.54 12.78
C CYS A 362 0.10 -46.40 11.46
N LEU A 363 0.10 -47.44 10.60
CA LEU A 363 -0.68 -47.47 9.37
C LEU A 363 -2.20 -47.44 9.64
N SER A 364 -2.66 -48.06 10.73
CA SER A 364 -4.10 -48.13 11.08
C SER A 364 -4.74 -46.76 11.40
N PRO A 365 -4.23 -45.94 12.34
CA PRO A 365 -4.75 -44.60 12.62
C PRO A 365 -4.46 -43.64 11.48
N ALA A 366 -3.31 -43.75 10.79
CA ALA A 366 -3.01 -42.92 9.63
C ALA A 366 -3.97 -43.18 8.45
N ALA A 367 -4.45 -44.42 8.27
CA ALA A 367 -5.45 -44.76 7.26
C ALA A 367 -6.86 -44.25 7.63
N LYS A 368 -7.22 -44.27 8.93
CA LYS A 368 -8.54 -43.79 9.40
C LYS A 368 -8.63 -42.26 9.47
N SER A 369 -7.58 -41.60 9.95
CA SER A 369 -7.52 -40.13 10.05
C SER A 369 -6.07 -39.63 9.97
N PRO A 370 -5.61 -39.23 8.77
CA PRO A 370 -4.27 -38.66 8.60
C PRO A 370 -4.04 -37.39 9.42
N SER A 371 -5.06 -36.54 9.55
CA SER A 371 -4.96 -35.28 10.29
C SER A 371 -4.76 -35.51 11.79
N CYS A 372 -5.51 -36.43 12.39
CA CYS A 372 -5.35 -36.80 13.80
C CYS A 372 -3.96 -37.41 14.06
N TYR A 373 -3.48 -38.26 13.15
CA TYR A 373 -2.14 -38.85 13.23
C TYR A 373 -1.03 -37.80 13.22
N GLU A 374 -1.09 -36.80 12.34
CA GLU A 374 -0.08 -35.73 12.29
C GLU A 374 -0.13 -34.80 13.49
N GLU A 375 -1.29 -34.53 14.07
CA GLU A 375 -1.39 -33.78 15.34
C GLU A 375 -0.77 -34.57 16.51
N LEU A 376 -1.06 -35.88 16.61
CA LEU A 376 -0.45 -36.75 17.63
C LEU A 376 1.08 -36.89 17.46
N ARG A 377 1.57 -36.83 16.23
CA ARG A 377 3.00 -36.87 15.95
C ARG A 377 3.69 -35.55 16.27
N LYS A 378 3.06 -34.41 15.94
CA LYS A 378 3.60 -33.07 16.20
C LYS A 378 3.56 -32.68 17.68
N SER A 379 2.64 -33.24 18.45
CA SER A 379 2.56 -33.02 19.90
C SER A 379 3.80 -33.53 20.65
N ASN A 380 4.62 -34.38 20.01
CA ASN A 380 5.78 -35.05 20.61
C ASN A 380 5.47 -35.90 21.85
N ILE A 381 4.18 -36.16 22.14
CA ILE A 381 3.76 -37.05 23.22
C ILE A 381 4.16 -38.50 22.89
N LEU A 382 4.06 -38.89 21.62
CA LEU A 382 4.51 -40.18 21.10
C LEU A 382 5.50 -39.97 19.97
N ARG A 383 6.57 -40.76 19.95
CA ARG A 383 7.52 -40.79 18.83
C ARG A 383 7.01 -41.75 17.76
N LEU A 384 6.24 -41.19 16.82
CA LEU A 384 5.66 -41.91 15.70
C LEU A 384 6.44 -41.73 14.39
N SER A 385 6.31 -42.69 13.48
CA SER A 385 6.93 -42.64 12.15
C SER A 385 6.36 -41.52 11.28
N SER A 386 7.10 -41.09 10.27
CA SER A 386 6.60 -40.04 9.37
C SER A 386 5.61 -40.59 8.35
N GLN A 387 4.68 -39.76 7.88
CA GLN A 387 3.77 -40.17 6.81
C GLN A 387 4.51 -40.55 5.52
N ARG A 388 5.72 -40.02 5.30
CA ARG A 388 6.61 -40.46 4.22
C ARG A 388 7.09 -41.90 4.46
N THR A 389 7.64 -42.16 5.64
CA THR A 389 8.09 -43.50 6.05
C THR A 389 6.97 -44.53 5.94
N LEU A 390 5.75 -44.17 6.38
CA LEU A 390 4.58 -45.04 6.25
C LEU A 390 4.23 -45.36 4.79
N ARG A 391 4.40 -44.40 3.87
CA ARG A 391 4.22 -44.64 2.43
C ARG A 391 5.29 -45.59 1.89
N ASP A 392 6.55 -45.38 2.25
CA ASP A 392 7.65 -46.24 1.83
C ASP A 392 7.42 -47.71 2.26
N TYR A 393 6.92 -47.91 3.49
CA TYR A 393 6.53 -49.25 3.97
C TYR A 393 5.26 -49.80 3.30
N LYS A 394 4.33 -48.96 2.85
CA LYS A 394 3.13 -49.39 2.13
C LYS A 394 3.48 -49.89 0.73
N GLU A 395 4.42 -49.23 0.04
CA GLU A 395 4.85 -49.59 -1.31
C GLU A 395 5.54 -50.97 -1.37
N LEU A 396 6.20 -51.39 -0.29
CA LEU A 396 6.77 -52.75 -0.14
C LEU A 396 5.71 -53.87 -0.12
N TYR A 397 4.45 -53.56 0.19
CA TYR A 397 3.35 -54.53 0.27
C TYR A 397 2.22 -54.26 -0.72
N SER A 398 2.53 -53.58 -1.83
CA SER A 398 1.59 -53.42 -2.94
C SER A 398 1.01 -54.80 -3.30
N PRO A 399 -0.32 -54.99 -3.34
CA PRO A 399 -0.89 -56.21 -3.90
C PRO A 399 -0.41 -56.24 -5.34
N THR A 400 0.55 -57.11 -5.64
CA THR A 400 0.89 -57.43 -7.02
C THR A 400 -0.43 -57.79 -7.67
N HIS A 401 -0.80 -57.06 -8.73
CA HIS A 401 -1.94 -57.38 -9.56
C HIS A 401 -1.84 -58.87 -9.92
N TRP A 402 -2.65 -59.69 -9.24
CA TRP A 402 -3.03 -61.00 -9.73
C TRP A 402 -3.87 -60.71 -10.97
N ILE A 403 -3.22 -60.74 -12.12
CA ILE A 403 -3.89 -60.80 -13.41
C ILE A 403 -4.35 -62.27 -13.56
N PRO A 404 -5.62 -62.52 -13.91
CA PRO A 404 -6.26 -63.83 -13.87
C PRO A 404 -5.58 -64.90 -14.73
#